data_AF-A0A499UBD1-F1
#
_entry.id   AF-A0A499UBD1-F1
#
_cell.length_a   1.000
_cell.length_b   1.000
_cell.length_c   1.000
_cell.angle_alpha   90.00
_cell.angle_beta   90.00
_cell.angle_gamma   90.00
#
_symmetry.space_group_name_H-M   'P 1'
#
loop_
_entity.id
_entity.type
_entity.pdbx_description
1 polymer ?
#
loop_
_entity_poly.entity_id
_entity_poly.type
_entity_poly.pdbx_seq_one_letter_code
_entity_poly.pdbx_strand_id
1 'polypeptide(L)'
;MGRELRGCGSVRPRKARPGTEPAVWDRALGRSRSSGITQSSAVRYGPRGMPGGRAVKCPAEKVASRVRSCGLPLEQIDLFDPLVADRITPEGEVSRPGSQRTPSVNSWGAAYRRVRVHAGRSGSVVDTLRRHIYVKYTPRLGGKMATPITEIERIVGRKVRRDISRLVAFAQGNLERAAQSIADHPSPHIGIVCGFFVRHAEPPSPETDGLNGMGQLAAGFIEAGIPVTVITDAPCAKAVWAVTGVLPGRVALEVVSVDSDAVRSLRGRLESAEQPLTHLIAIERCSLGADGRAHREHGWDISDDTAPLDYLFEDDGWSSPWTTIGIGDGGNEIGMGLLPREIVEEDIPNGALVAARTGADHLIVSGVANWGAYGLLGAVASLRPDLAPCLLKHFHAQSEHDVLTAAVTIGQAIDDSRVDRLGQLQMTIDRLPLDDHVEIIESITAVLSQSS
;
A
#
# COMPACT_ATOMS: atom_id res chain seq x y z
N MET A 1 68.82 18.79 14.08
CA MET A 1 67.55 19.38 13.61
C MET A 1 66.42 18.72 14.39
N GLY A 2 65.50 19.54 14.94
CA GLY A 2 64.54 19.19 16.00
C GLY A 2 63.56 18.05 15.66
N ARG A 3 63.18 17.24 16.66
CA ARG A 3 62.01 17.38 17.59
C ARG A 3 60.75 16.77 16.97
N GLU A 4 59.84 16.08 17.65
CA GLU A 4 59.68 15.41 18.96
C GLU A 4 58.27 14.77 18.89
N LEU A 5 57.91 13.83 19.78
CA LEU A 5 56.60 13.70 20.48
C LEU A 5 56.34 12.26 20.95
N ARG A 6 56.04 12.09 22.26
CA ARG A 6 54.80 11.50 22.83
C ARG A 6 54.89 11.28 24.36
N GLY A 7 53.88 11.79 25.07
CA GLY A 7 52.99 11.00 25.95
C GLY A 7 53.37 10.73 27.43
N CYS A 8 52.47 11.12 28.35
CA CYS A 8 52.16 10.49 29.66
C CYS A 8 50.92 11.25 30.25
N GLY A 9 49.93 10.73 30.98
CA GLY A 9 49.63 9.43 31.59
C GLY A 9 48.92 9.61 32.96
N SER A 10 47.68 9.10 33.11
CA SER A 10 46.97 8.66 34.37
C SER A 10 46.60 9.72 35.45
N VAL A 11 45.54 9.65 36.29
CA VAL A 11 45.02 8.62 37.24
C VAL A 11 43.59 9.02 37.75
N ARG A 12 42.68 8.06 38.07
CA ARG A 12 41.40 8.20 38.87
C ARG A 12 41.61 7.68 40.33
N PRO A 13 40.67 7.62 41.33
CA PRO A 13 39.22 7.93 41.41
C PRO A 13 38.71 8.53 42.78
N ARG A 14 37.38 8.79 42.94
CA ARG A 14 36.52 8.34 44.09
C ARG A 14 35.06 8.84 44.01
N LYS A 15 34.13 8.04 44.56
CA LYS A 15 32.66 8.19 44.67
C LYS A 15 32.23 8.90 45.97
N ALA A 16 31.06 9.58 45.98
CA ALA A 16 30.06 9.59 47.06
C ALA A 16 28.72 10.24 46.60
N ARG A 17 27.65 10.07 47.40
CA ARG A 17 26.20 9.97 47.07
C ARG A 17 25.39 11.25 47.48
N PRO A 18 24.02 11.29 47.35
CA PRO A 18 23.24 12.47 46.91
C PRO A 18 22.49 13.23 48.03
N GLY A 19 21.86 14.37 47.67
CA GLY A 19 20.84 15.02 48.51
C GLY A 19 20.32 16.37 47.99
N THR A 20 18.98 16.50 48.02
CA THR A 20 18.14 17.70 48.29
C THR A 20 18.05 18.87 47.28
N GLU A 21 16.87 18.97 46.64
CA GLU A 21 16.15 20.20 46.21
C GLU A 21 15.63 21.02 47.43
N PRO A 22 14.95 22.20 47.30
CA PRO A 22 14.85 23.21 46.21
C PRO A 22 14.92 24.69 46.69
N ALA A 23 14.99 25.68 45.78
CA ALA A 23 14.58 27.08 46.04
C ALA A 23 14.20 27.79 44.72
N VAL A 24 12.91 28.01 44.45
CA VAL A 24 12.17 29.28 44.58
C VAL A 24 12.75 30.46 43.78
N TRP A 25 12.07 30.82 42.69
CA TRP A 25 11.92 32.21 42.26
C TRP A 25 10.43 32.55 42.23
N ASP A 26 10.11 33.66 42.90
CA ASP A 26 8.78 34.16 43.21
C ASP A 26 8.54 35.46 42.41
N ARG A 27 7.27 35.68 42.05
CA ARG A 27 6.61 36.93 41.61
C ARG A 27 6.91 37.48 40.19
N ALA A 28 5.95 38.05 39.45
CA ALA A 28 4.74 38.73 39.91
C ALA A 28 3.65 38.90 38.81
N LEU A 29 2.39 38.77 39.26
CA LEU A 29 1.17 39.54 38.89
C LEU A 29 0.57 39.33 37.48
N GLY A 30 -0.75 39.13 37.30
CA GLY A 30 -1.88 39.51 38.14
C GLY A 30 -3.11 38.61 37.99
N ARG A 31 -3.92 38.65 39.05
CA ARG A 31 -5.15 37.88 39.26
C ARG A 31 -6.35 38.55 38.58
N SER A 32 -7.32 37.75 38.13
CA SER A 32 -8.70 37.91 38.55
C SER A 32 -9.40 36.54 38.60
N ARG A 33 -10.14 36.32 39.69
CA ARG A 33 -10.97 35.13 39.96
C ARG A 33 -12.44 35.55 39.91
N SER A 34 -13.32 34.68 39.44
CA SER A 34 -14.69 34.46 39.96
C SER A 34 -15.20 33.13 39.34
N SER A 35 -15.37 32.06 40.15
CA SER A 35 -16.66 31.51 40.64
C SER A 35 -17.66 31.17 39.53
N GLY A 36 -18.32 30.02 39.41
CA GLY A 36 -18.48 28.82 40.22
C GLY A 36 -19.55 27.92 39.56
N ILE A 37 -19.46 26.62 39.78
CA ILE A 37 -20.49 25.54 39.79
C ILE A 37 -21.90 25.85 39.24
N THR A 38 -22.39 25.10 38.24
CA THR A 38 -23.51 24.10 38.33
C THR A 38 -24.07 23.63 36.97
N GLN A 39 -24.60 22.40 37.03
CA GLN A 39 -25.23 21.46 36.10
C GLN A 39 -26.25 21.96 35.04
N SER A 40 -26.36 21.12 33.99
CA SER A 40 -27.61 20.64 33.34
C SER A 40 -28.53 21.64 32.64
N SER A 41 -28.66 21.50 31.31
CA SER A 41 -29.90 21.03 30.69
C SER A 41 -29.78 20.93 29.16
N ALA A 42 -30.25 19.81 28.63
CA ALA A 42 -30.49 19.60 27.21
C ALA A 42 -31.73 20.42 26.77
N VAL A 43 -31.64 21.08 25.63
CA VAL A 43 -32.79 21.74 25.00
C VAL A 43 -32.93 21.24 23.56
N ARG A 44 -34.05 20.54 23.31
CA ARG A 44 -34.57 20.23 21.98
C ARG A 44 -35.23 21.47 21.39
N TYR A 45 -35.00 21.75 20.11
CA TYR A 45 -35.90 22.59 19.32
C TYR A 45 -36.26 21.90 18.00
N GLY A 46 -37.56 21.67 17.82
CA GLY A 46 -38.21 21.42 16.53
C GLY A 46 -38.76 22.73 15.94
N PRO A 47 -39.29 22.69 14.70
CA PRO A 47 -39.14 23.78 13.73
C PRO A 47 -40.35 24.72 13.66
N ARG A 48 -40.11 25.99 13.29
CA ARG A 48 -40.95 26.82 12.39
C ARG A 48 -40.41 28.26 12.24
N GLY A 49 -40.41 28.74 11.00
CA GLY A 49 -40.79 30.12 10.66
C GLY A 49 -39.67 31.14 10.38
N MET A 50 -39.39 31.37 9.09
CA MET A 50 -38.65 32.52 8.55
C MET A 50 -39.29 33.88 8.89
N PRO A 51 -38.49 34.98 8.83
CA PRO A 51 -38.72 35.94 7.75
C PRO A 51 -37.43 36.56 7.13
N GLY A 52 -37.43 36.64 5.79
CA GLY A 52 -37.22 37.89 5.02
C GLY A 52 -35.87 38.63 5.04
N GLY A 53 -35.02 38.32 4.05
CA GLY A 53 -34.47 39.31 3.11
C GLY A 53 -33.21 40.12 3.46
N ARG A 54 -32.10 39.86 2.74
CA ARG A 54 -31.56 40.73 1.65
C ARG A 54 -30.25 40.15 1.11
N ALA A 55 -30.24 39.88 -0.19
CA ALA A 55 -29.05 39.50 -0.95
C ALA A 55 -28.20 40.74 -1.25
N VAL A 56 -26.90 40.66 -1.01
CA VAL A 56 -25.90 41.61 -1.50
C VAL A 56 -25.21 41.00 -2.71
N LYS A 57 -25.28 41.71 -3.83
CA LYS A 57 -24.65 41.38 -5.12
C LYS A 57 -23.52 42.38 -5.40
N CYS A 58 -22.62 41.93 -6.29
CA CYS A 58 -21.67 42.65 -7.16
C CYS A 58 -20.22 42.85 -6.67
N PRO A 59 -19.25 43.03 -7.59
CA PRO A 59 -19.18 42.55 -8.99
C PRO A 59 -17.79 42.02 -9.41
N ALA A 60 -17.75 41.26 -10.50
CA ALA A 60 -16.55 40.99 -11.29
C ALA A 60 -16.34 42.11 -12.31
N GLU A 61 -15.17 42.78 -12.30
CA GLU A 61 -14.46 43.31 -13.48
C GLU A 61 -13.20 44.12 -13.07
N LYS A 62 -12.17 44.05 -13.93
CA LYS A 62 -10.90 44.81 -14.00
C LYS A 62 -9.74 44.36 -13.12
N VAL A 63 -8.85 43.52 -13.69
CA VAL A 63 -7.51 43.96 -14.15
C VAL A 63 -7.07 43.06 -15.31
N ALA A 64 -7.08 43.61 -16.53
CA ALA A 64 -6.29 43.11 -17.64
C ALA A 64 -5.06 44.03 -17.78
N SER A 65 -3.85 43.47 -17.74
CA SER A 65 -2.73 43.81 -18.64
C SER A 65 -1.41 43.18 -18.20
N ARG A 66 -0.99 42.12 -18.88
CA ARG A 66 0.27 42.10 -19.67
C ARG A 66 0.28 40.85 -20.55
N VAL A 67 0.12 41.11 -21.84
CA VAL A 67 0.20 40.15 -22.95
C VAL A 67 1.64 40.14 -23.49
N ARG A 68 2.01 38.98 -24.05
CA ARG A 68 3.02 38.66 -25.10
C ARG A 68 4.05 37.67 -24.54
N SER A 69 4.31 36.51 -25.14
CA SER A 69 4.30 36.11 -26.56
C SER A 69 4.44 34.57 -26.67
N CYS A 70 3.51 33.82 -27.30
CA CYS A 70 3.63 33.12 -28.60
C CYS A 70 3.30 31.62 -28.35
N GLY A 71 2.44 30.86 -29.03
CA GLY A 71 1.50 31.09 -30.13
C GLY A 71 0.78 29.76 -30.50
N LEU A 72 -0.43 29.88 -31.08
CA LEU A 72 -1.22 28.89 -31.85
C LEU A 72 -1.98 27.78 -31.05
N PRO A 73 -3.07 27.18 -31.61
CA PRO A 73 -4.45 27.67 -31.45
C PRO A 73 -5.39 26.66 -30.75
N LEU A 74 -6.47 27.21 -30.17
CA LEU A 74 -7.66 26.48 -29.70
C LEU A 74 -8.55 26.11 -30.89
N GLU A 75 -8.83 24.82 -31.09
CA GLU A 75 -9.99 24.36 -31.85
C GLU A 75 -10.79 23.33 -31.04
N GLN A 76 -12.06 23.70 -30.85
CA GLN A 76 -13.26 22.89 -30.65
C GLN A 76 -13.42 22.07 -29.36
N ILE A 77 -13.96 22.78 -28.38
CA ILE A 77 -14.90 22.24 -27.38
C ILE A 77 -16.23 22.03 -28.09
N ASP A 78 -16.67 20.77 -28.25
CA ASP A 78 -18.07 20.46 -28.53
C ASP A 78 -18.75 20.02 -27.22
N LEU A 79 -19.66 20.89 -26.77
CA LEU A 79 -20.70 20.62 -25.80
C LEU A 79 -21.82 19.85 -26.51
N PHE A 80 -22.23 18.69 -26.01
CA PHE A 80 -23.58 18.20 -26.26
C PHE A 80 -24.25 17.63 -25.00
N ASP A 81 -25.44 18.18 -24.79
CA ASP A 81 -26.45 17.99 -23.74
C ASP A 81 -27.11 16.58 -23.83
N PRO A 82 -27.72 16.05 -22.74
CA PRO A 82 -28.20 14.68 -22.65
C PRO A 82 -29.67 14.53 -23.07
N LEU A 83 -30.10 13.25 -23.11
CA LEU A 83 -31.48 12.72 -23.21
C LEU A 83 -31.98 12.38 -24.62
N VAL A 84 -32.03 11.08 -24.94
CA VAL A 84 -33.26 10.41 -25.44
C VAL A 84 -33.26 8.95 -24.95
N ALA A 85 -34.38 8.55 -24.35
CA ALA A 85 -34.70 7.19 -23.93
C ALA A 85 -35.48 6.41 -25.02
N ASP A 86 -35.53 5.09 -24.83
CA ASP A 86 -36.44 4.07 -25.40
C ASP A 86 -36.15 3.49 -26.81
N ARG A 87 -35.77 2.20 -26.85
CA ARG A 87 -36.65 1.04 -27.17
C ARG A 87 -35.83 -0.23 -27.48
N ILE A 88 -36.15 -1.31 -26.77
CA ILE A 88 -35.68 -2.68 -27.04
C ILE A 88 -36.88 -3.50 -27.53
N THR A 89 -36.71 -4.23 -28.63
CA THR A 89 -37.49 -5.44 -28.96
C THR A 89 -36.56 -6.52 -29.53
N PRO A 90 -36.72 -7.82 -29.20
CA PRO A 90 -35.82 -8.89 -29.60
C PRO A 90 -36.41 -9.80 -30.71
N GLU A 91 -35.55 -10.33 -31.58
CA GLU A 91 -35.70 -11.53 -32.45
C GLU A 91 -34.37 -11.59 -33.24
N GLY A 92 -33.57 -12.66 -33.35
CA GLY A 92 -33.83 -14.09 -33.41
C GLY A 92 -33.33 -14.57 -34.78
N GLU A 93 -32.21 -15.31 -34.87
CA GLU A 93 -32.06 -16.49 -35.76
C GLU A 93 -30.65 -17.09 -35.80
N VAL A 94 -30.65 -18.41 -35.95
CA VAL A 94 -29.56 -19.37 -35.93
C VAL A 94 -29.22 -19.76 -37.36
N SER A 95 -27.94 -19.87 -37.73
CA SER A 95 -27.51 -20.78 -38.82
C SER A 95 -25.99 -21.06 -38.84
N ARG A 96 -25.66 -22.36 -38.92
CA ARG A 96 -24.44 -23.02 -39.42
C ARG A 96 -24.94 -24.31 -40.13
N PRO A 97 -24.20 -25.02 -41.01
CA PRO A 97 -22.73 -25.18 -41.07
C PRO A 97 -22.09 -25.31 -42.49
N GLY A 98 -20.75 -25.37 -42.56
CA GLY A 98 -20.02 -25.69 -43.81
C GLY A 98 -18.51 -25.93 -43.65
N SER A 99 -18.13 -27.22 -43.69
CA SER A 99 -16.89 -27.90 -44.12
C SER A 99 -15.48 -27.26 -44.11
N GLN A 100 -14.59 -27.94 -43.37
CA GLN A 100 -13.22 -28.43 -43.68
C GLN A 100 -12.29 -27.68 -44.66
N ARG A 101 -11.08 -27.34 -44.16
CA ARG A 101 -9.75 -27.73 -44.72
C ARG A 101 -8.61 -27.34 -43.76
N THR A 102 -7.70 -28.28 -43.48
CA THR A 102 -6.40 -28.10 -42.80
C THR A 102 -5.33 -27.63 -43.80
N PRO A 103 -4.27 -26.91 -43.35
CA PRO A 103 -2.95 -27.55 -43.35
C PRO A 103 -1.98 -27.16 -42.20
N SER A 104 -1.01 -28.08 -42.01
CA SER A 104 0.38 -27.96 -41.50
C SER A 104 0.67 -27.27 -40.16
N VAL A 105 1.09 -28.08 -39.20
CA VAL A 105 1.66 -27.70 -37.91
C VAL A 105 3.19 -27.59 -38.05
N ASN A 106 3.72 -26.40 -37.77
CA ASN A 106 5.11 -26.17 -37.34
C ASN A 106 5.16 -24.82 -36.63
N SER A 107 5.04 -24.82 -35.30
CA SER A 107 5.70 -23.89 -34.36
C SER A 107 5.09 -24.03 -32.97
N TRP A 108 5.97 -24.04 -31.98
CA TRP A 108 5.63 -24.07 -30.57
C TRP A 108 4.99 -22.73 -30.18
N GLY A 109 3.74 -22.78 -29.72
CA GLY A 109 3.02 -21.64 -29.17
C GLY A 109 1.98 -22.14 -28.16
N ALA A 110 2.15 -21.79 -26.89
CA ALA A 110 1.21 -22.12 -25.83
C ALA A 110 -0.12 -21.38 -26.06
N ALA A 111 -1.14 -22.11 -26.50
CA ALA A 111 -2.48 -21.57 -26.68
C ALA A 111 -3.27 -21.70 -25.37
N TYR A 112 -3.62 -20.57 -24.75
CA TYR A 112 -4.64 -20.51 -23.71
C TYR A 112 -6.03 -20.82 -24.32
N ARG A 113 -6.63 -21.95 -23.95
CA ARG A 113 -8.05 -22.22 -24.25
C ARG A 113 -8.92 -21.57 -23.17
N ARG A 114 -9.64 -20.51 -23.53
CA ARG A 114 -10.80 -20.00 -22.76
C ARG A 114 -11.93 -21.02 -22.86
N VAL A 115 -12.24 -21.71 -21.76
CA VAL A 115 -13.46 -22.52 -21.64
C VAL A 115 -14.59 -21.58 -21.21
N ARG A 116 -15.54 -21.30 -22.12
CA ARG A 116 -16.84 -20.72 -21.75
C ARG A 116 -17.73 -21.84 -21.24
N VAL A 117 -18.15 -21.77 -19.98
CA VAL A 117 -19.23 -22.60 -19.44
C VAL A 117 -20.53 -21.81 -19.56
N HIS A 118 -21.55 -22.37 -20.21
CA HIS A 118 -22.90 -21.81 -20.22
C HIS A 118 -23.62 -22.19 -18.92
N ALA A 119 -24.13 -21.19 -18.21
CA ALA A 119 -24.90 -21.35 -16.99
C ALA A 119 -26.28 -21.96 -17.31
N GLY A 120 -26.47 -23.22 -16.93
CA GLY A 120 -27.79 -23.84 -16.82
C GLY A 120 -28.42 -23.49 -15.46
N ARG A 121 -29.69 -23.12 -15.47
CA ARG A 121 -30.50 -22.79 -14.28
C ARG A 121 -30.64 -24.00 -13.36
N SER A 122 -29.98 -23.97 -12.21
CA SER A 122 -30.47 -24.51 -10.92
C SER A 122 -29.41 -24.25 -9.85
N GLY A 123 -29.84 -23.80 -8.68
CA GLY A 123 -28.98 -23.30 -7.61
C GLY A 123 -27.99 -24.29 -7.00
N SER A 124 -27.07 -23.70 -6.23
CA SER A 124 -26.16 -24.30 -5.23
C SER A 124 -24.96 -25.14 -5.71
N VAL A 125 -24.06 -24.62 -6.57
CA VAL A 125 -22.66 -25.14 -6.68
C VAL A 125 -21.65 -24.07 -7.18
N VAL A 126 -21.83 -22.76 -6.96
CA VAL A 126 -20.92 -21.74 -7.55
C VAL A 126 -19.83 -21.23 -6.58
N ASP A 127 -19.88 -21.54 -5.30
CA ASP A 127 -18.95 -20.99 -4.29
C ASP A 127 -17.65 -21.78 -4.05
N THR A 128 -17.24 -22.69 -4.93
CA THR A 128 -16.07 -23.57 -4.61
C THR A 128 -15.06 -23.77 -5.74
N LEU A 129 -15.15 -23.04 -6.85
CA LEU A 129 -14.26 -23.28 -8.02
C LEU A 129 -13.43 -22.06 -8.47
N ARG A 130 -13.20 -21.08 -7.58
CA ARG A 130 -12.17 -20.04 -7.74
C ARG A 130 -10.92 -20.23 -6.87
N ARG A 131 -10.78 -21.38 -6.19
CA ARG A 131 -9.48 -21.87 -5.73
C ARG A 131 -8.65 -22.24 -6.96
N HIS A 132 -8.05 -21.22 -7.58
CA HIS A 132 -7.02 -21.40 -8.57
C HIS A 132 -5.93 -22.27 -7.97
N ILE A 133 -5.45 -23.15 -8.84
CA ILE A 133 -4.59 -24.27 -8.54
C ILE A 133 -3.25 -23.73 -7.98
N TYR A 134 -3.17 -23.51 -6.68
CA TYR A 134 -1.93 -23.70 -5.94
C TYR A 134 -1.66 -25.20 -6.02
N VAL A 135 -1.00 -25.64 -7.10
CA VAL A 135 -0.39 -26.96 -7.11
C VAL A 135 0.53 -26.96 -5.89
N LYS A 136 0.31 -27.90 -4.95
CA LYS A 136 1.28 -28.25 -3.92
C LYS A 136 2.61 -28.52 -4.62
N TYR A 137 3.42 -27.50 -4.80
CA TYR A 137 4.79 -27.64 -5.25
C TYR A 137 5.60 -27.93 -4.00
N THR A 138 5.64 -29.20 -3.59
CA THR A 138 6.78 -29.66 -2.79
C THR A 138 8.03 -29.41 -3.64
N PRO A 139 8.98 -28.56 -3.22
CA PRO A 139 10.16 -28.30 -4.00
C PRO A 139 10.88 -29.64 -4.20
N ARG A 140 11.00 -30.07 -5.46
CA ARG A 140 12.12 -30.96 -5.78
C ARG A 140 13.36 -30.09 -5.53
N LEU A 141 14.13 -30.44 -4.50
CA LEU A 141 15.50 -29.95 -4.26
C LEU A 141 16.40 -30.46 -5.40
N GLY A 142 16.15 -29.97 -6.62
CA GLY A 142 17.07 -30.03 -7.74
C GLY A 142 17.70 -28.65 -7.83
N GLY A 143 19.02 -28.57 -7.64
CA GLY A 143 19.77 -27.32 -7.64
C GLY A 143 19.62 -26.57 -8.96
N LYS A 144 18.63 -25.67 -9.04
CA LYS A 144 18.67 -24.56 -9.99
C LYS A 144 19.68 -23.55 -9.44
N MET A 145 20.53 -23.02 -10.31
CA MET A 145 21.41 -21.91 -9.93
C MET A 145 20.53 -20.74 -9.43
N ALA A 146 20.97 -20.08 -8.37
CA ALA A 146 20.29 -18.89 -7.86
C ALA A 146 20.27 -17.82 -8.96
N THR A 147 19.08 -17.34 -9.32
CA THR A 147 18.90 -16.15 -10.13
C THR A 147 19.00 -14.91 -9.23
N PRO A 148 19.25 -13.71 -9.79
CA PRO A 148 19.27 -12.48 -9.02
C PRO A 148 17.96 -12.29 -8.24
N ILE A 149 16.83 -12.61 -8.85
CA ILE A 149 15.50 -12.50 -8.23
C ILE A 149 15.33 -13.50 -7.07
N THR A 150 15.80 -14.74 -7.21
CA THR A 150 15.73 -15.70 -6.09
C THR A 150 16.60 -15.27 -4.89
N GLU A 151 17.71 -14.58 -5.15
CA GLU A 151 18.55 -14.04 -4.08
C GLU A 151 17.92 -12.80 -3.44
N ILE A 152 17.30 -11.92 -4.23
CA ILE A 152 16.49 -10.79 -3.72
C ILE A 152 15.35 -11.31 -2.84
N GLU A 153 14.60 -12.33 -3.28
CA GLU A 153 13.52 -12.94 -2.51
C GLU A 153 14.03 -13.49 -1.16
N ARG A 154 15.22 -14.10 -1.16
CA ARG A 154 15.89 -14.58 0.06
C ARG A 154 16.30 -13.44 0.99
N ILE A 155 16.78 -12.31 0.45
CA ILE A 155 17.18 -11.13 1.23
C ILE A 155 15.96 -10.54 1.95
N VAL A 156 14.86 -10.32 1.23
CA VAL A 156 13.67 -9.66 1.80
C VAL A 156 12.85 -10.58 2.70
N GLY A 157 12.88 -11.90 2.43
CA GLY A 157 12.27 -12.94 3.26
C GLY A 157 13.07 -13.31 4.51
N ARG A 158 14.15 -12.58 4.84
CA ARG A 158 14.97 -12.88 6.01
C ARG A 158 14.16 -12.71 7.29
N LYS A 159 14.33 -13.65 8.22
CA LYS A 159 13.66 -13.63 9.52
C LYS A 159 14.10 -12.41 10.33
N VAL A 160 13.14 -11.56 10.71
CA VAL A 160 13.39 -10.44 11.61
C VAL A 160 12.32 -10.41 12.70
N ARG A 161 12.77 -10.57 13.95
CA ARG A 161 11.95 -10.71 15.18
C ARG A 161 11.04 -11.93 15.23
N ARG A 162 10.07 -12.07 14.31
CA ARG A 162 9.10 -13.18 14.24
C ARG A 162 9.59 -14.24 13.27
N ASP A 163 9.29 -15.51 13.57
CA ASP A 163 9.54 -16.57 12.61
C ASP A 163 8.42 -16.62 11.56
N ILE A 164 8.74 -16.21 10.34
CA ILE A 164 7.84 -16.26 9.20
C ILE A 164 8.27 -17.29 8.16
N SER A 165 9.18 -18.21 8.53
CA SER A 165 9.87 -19.09 7.56
C SER A 165 8.90 -19.98 6.78
N ARG A 166 7.81 -20.45 7.42
CA ARG A 166 6.76 -21.24 6.75
C ARG A 166 5.92 -20.41 5.78
N LEU A 167 5.65 -19.15 6.11
CA LEU A 167 4.94 -18.21 5.24
C LEU A 167 5.81 -17.88 4.02
N VAL A 168 7.09 -17.55 4.24
CA VAL A 168 8.09 -17.30 3.19
C VAL A 168 8.26 -18.52 2.28
N ALA A 169 8.38 -19.72 2.85
CA ALA A 169 8.53 -20.95 2.08
C ALA A 169 7.29 -21.24 1.20
N PHE A 170 6.08 -20.90 1.67
CA PHE A 170 4.87 -21.04 0.86
C PHE A 170 4.82 -20.02 -0.28
N ALA A 171 5.24 -18.78 -0.01
CA ALA A 171 5.22 -17.70 -0.98
C ALA A 171 6.37 -17.75 -2.01
N GLN A 172 7.39 -18.59 -1.79
CA GLN A 172 8.59 -18.64 -2.62
C GLN A 172 8.31 -18.75 -4.14
N GLY A 173 9.02 -17.94 -4.92
CA GLY A 173 8.89 -17.80 -6.36
C GLY A 173 7.78 -16.85 -6.80
N ASN A 174 6.94 -16.36 -5.89
CA ASN A 174 5.94 -15.34 -6.25
C ASN A 174 6.56 -13.97 -6.50
N LEU A 175 7.73 -13.66 -5.93
CA LEU A 175 8.41 -12.41 -6.27
C LEU A 175 8.71 -12.31 -7.78
N GLU A 176 9.26 -13.39 -8.34
CA GLU A 176 9.55 -13.47 -9.79
C GLU A 176 8.27 -13.41 -10.61
N ARG A 177 7.21 -14.13 -10.22
CA ARG A 177 5.92 -14.10 -10.93
C ARG A 177 5.27 -12.72 -10.91
N ALA A 178 5.26 -12.05 -9.76
CA ALA A 178 4.75 -10.69 -9.62
C ALA A 178 5.53 -9.71 -10.48
N ALA A 179 6.87 -9.74 -10.40
CA ALA A 179 7.72 -8.89 -11.20
C ALA A 179 7.54 -9.13 -12.71
N GLN A 180 7.42 -10.39 -13.13
CA GLN A 180 7.19 -10.75 -14.53
C GLN A 180 5.84 -10.22 -15.04
N SER A 181 4.78 -10.29 -14.23
CA SER A 181 3.47 -9.77 -14.61
C SER A 181 3.50 -8.27 -14.95
N ILE A 182 4.29 -7.50 -14.19
CA ILE A 182 4.51 -6.06 -14.44
C ILE A 182 5.43 -5.86 -15.65
N ALA A 183 6.56 -6.57 -15.70
CA ALA A 183 7.59 -6.40 -16.73
C ALA A 183 7.10 -6.73 -18.15
N ASP A 184 6.25 -7.75 -18.28
CA ASP A 184 5.67 -8.21 -19.57
C ASP A 184 4.51 -7.35 -20.04
N HIS A 185 3.90 -6.55 -19.16
CA HIS A 185 2.76 -5.74 -19.52
C HIS A 185 3.21 -4.60 -20.45
N PRO A 186 2.58 -4.41 -21.63
CA PRO A 186 3.06 -3.44 -22.62
C PRO A 186 2.87 -1.97 -22.20
N SER A 187 1.88 -1.70 -21.33
CA SER A 187 1.60 -0.36 -20.80
C SER A 187 1.04 -0.48 -19.38
N PRO A 188 1.90 -0.76 -18.37
CA PRO A 188 1.43 -0.97 -17.01
C PRO A 188 0.94 0.35 -16.38
N HIS A 189 -0.09 0.27 -15.54
CA HIS A 189 -0.52 1.34 -14.64
C HIS A 189 -0.70 0.71 -13.26
N ILE A 190 0.10 1.18 -12.31
CA ILE A 190 0.24 0.57 -10.99
C ILE A 190 -0.64 1.31 -9.98
N GLY A 191 -1.58 0.60 -9.38
CA GLY A 191 -2.24 1.02 -8.14
C GLY A 191 -1.44 0.54 -6.93
N ILE A 192 -1.22 1.39 -5.94
CA ILE A 192 -0.57 1.01 -4.66
C ILE A 192 -1.52 1.34 -3.52
N VAL A 193 -2.01 0.31 -2.83
CA VAL A 193 -2.84 0.42 -1.62
C VAL A 193 -1.93 0.32 -0.40
N CYS A 194 -1.94 1.36 0.45
CA CYS A 194 -1.01 1.46 1.56
C CYS A 194 -1.63 2.10 2.79
N GLY A 195 -1.14 1.69 3.96
CA GLY A 195 -1.41 2.29 5.26
C GLY A 195 -2.14 1.33 6.19
N PHE A 196 -1.64 1.22 7.41
CA PHE A 196 -2.24 0.40 8.46
C PHE A 196 -2.47 1.29 9.69
N PHE A 197 -3.74 1.57 10.02
CA PHE A 197 -4.06 2.46 11.13
C PHE A 197 -3.87 1.82 12.52
N VAL A 198 -3.28 2.58 13.44
CA VAL A 198 -3.02 2.16 14.82
C VAL A 198 -3.72 3.10 15.79
N ARG A 199 -4.88 2.67 16.30
CA ARG A 199 -5.63 3.41 17.33
C ARG A 199 -4.84 3.53 18.64
N HIS A 200 -4.08 2.50 19.00
CA HIS A 200 -3.29 2.45 20.24
C HIS A 200 -1.93 3.14 20.09
N ALA A 201 -1.96 4.39 19.65
CA ALA A 201 -0.77 5.24 19.46
C ALA A 201 -1.04 6.66 19.96
N GLU A 202 0.03 7.42 20.19
CA GLU A 202 -0.06 8.84 20.57
C GLU A 202 0.70 9.74 19.59
N PRO A 203 -0.01 10.48 18.71
CA PRO A 203 -1.46 10.39 18.45
C PRO A 203 -1.84 9.07 17.73
N PRO A 204 -3.14 8.69 17.70
CA PRO A 204 -3.62 7.63 16.83
C PRO A 204 -3.26 7.94 15.36
N SER A 205 -2.53 7.02 14.74
CA SER A 205 -1.82 7.26 13.48
C SER A 205 -1.59 5.95 12.73
N PRO A 206 -1.34 5.99 11.41
CA PRO A 206 -0.83 4.83 10.70
C PRO A 206 0.59 4.47 11.13
N GLU A 207 0.96 3.21 10.98
CA GLU A 207 2.34 2.79 11.17
C GLU A 207 3.25 3.17 10.00
N THR A 208 4.57 3.10 10.22
CA THR A 208 5.60 3.40 9.22
C THR A 208 5.85 2.27 8.23
N ASP A 209 5.51 1.02 8.56
CA ASP A 209 5.58 -0.08 7.60
C ASP A 209 4.50 0.08 6.50
N GLY A 210 4.85 -0.35 5.29
CA GLY A 210 4.16 -0.04 4.04
C GLY A 210 4.50 1.31 3.41
N LEU A 211 4.72 2.37 4.20
CA LEU A 211 4.90 3.73 3.68
C LEU A 211 6.19 3.90 2.87
N ASN A 212 7.32 3.38 3.36
CA ASN A 212 8.59 3.48 2.64
C ASN A 212 8.61 2.61 1.37
N GLY A 213 8.01 1.41 1.45
CA GLY A 213 7.81 0.50 0.33
C GLY A 213 6.97 1.13 -0.78
N MET A 214 5.87 1.78 -0.41
CA MET A 214 5.06 2.59 -1.32
C MET A 214 5.88 3.72 -1.94
N GLY A 215 6.66 4.46 -1.14
CA GLY A 215 7.51 5.54 -1.61
C GLY A 215 8.55 5.09 -2.64
N GLN A 216 9.30 4.02 -2.35
CA GLN A 216 10.33 3.48 -3.23
C GLN A 216 9.74 2.93 -4.54
N LEU A 217 8.66 2.14 -4.46
CA LEU A 217 7.98 1.62 -5.66
C LEU A 217 7.43 2.75 -6.53
N ALA A 218 6.74 3.72 -5.92
CA ALA A 218 6.19 4.85 -6.66
C ALA A 218 7.29 5.68 -7.34
N ALA A 219 8.37 6.01 -6.62
CA ALA A 219 9.49 6.76 -7.18
C ALA A 219 10.13 6.04 -8.38
N GLY A 220 10.38 4.73 -8.26
CA GLY A 220 10.96 3.93 -9.33
C GLY A 220 10.07 3.85 -10.56
N PHE A 221 8.77 3.57 -10.39
CA PHE A 221 7.83 3.47 -11.51
C PHE A 221 7.63 4.82 -12.22
N ILE A 222 7.52 5.92 -11.48
CA ILE A 222 7.39 7.27 -12.06
C ILE A 222 8.61 7.60 -12.93
N GLU A 223 9.83 7.35 -12.45
CA GLU A 223 11.06 7.59 -13.21
C GLU A 223 11.16 6.69 -14.45
N ALA A 224 10.58 5.50 -14.40
CA ALA A 224 10.47 4.60 -15.55
C ALA A 224 9.33 4.97 -16.52
N GLY A 225 8.59 6.05 -16.26
CA GLY A 225 7.46 6.50 -17.08
C GLY A 225 6.19 5.65 -16.93
N ILE A 226 6.10 4.86 -15.86
CA ILE A 226 4.95 4.00 -15.54
C ILE A 226 4.00 4.79 -14.62
N PRO A 227 2.73 5.01 -15.02
CA PRO A 227 1.76 5.71 -14.19
C PRO A 227 1.49 5.00 -12.85
N VAL A 228 1.38 5.80 -11.79
CA VAL A 228 1.10 5.32 -10.42
C VAL A 228 -0.11 6.04 -9.83
N THR A 229 -1.04 5.26 -9.28
CA THR A 229 -2.14 5.73 -8.44
C THR A 229 -1.96 5.19 -7.02
N VAL A 230 -1.77 6.07 -6.04
CA VAL A 230 -1.71 5.70 -4.63
C VAL A 230 -3.12 5.74 -4.04
N ILE A 231 -3.50 4.70 -3.31
CA ILE A 231 -4.83 4.50 -2.75
C ILE A 231 -4.69 4.28 -1.24
N THR A 232 -5.49 4.99 -0.46
CA THR A 232 -5.52 4.85 1.00
C THR A 232 -6.87 5.27 1.55
N ASP A 233 -7.04 5.19 2.88
CA ASP A 233 -8.22 5.66 3.58
C ASP A 233 -7.98 6.95 4.36
N ALA A 234 -9.05 7.60 4.79
CA ALA A 234 -8.99 8.87 5.49
C ALA A 234 -8.11 8.82 6.77
N PRO A 235 -8.13 7.76 7.60
CA PRO A 235 -7.24 7.63 8.75
C PRO A 235 -5.75 7.60 8.39
N CYS A 236 -5.36 6.97 7.28
CA CYS A 236 -3.96 6.90 6.84
C CYS A 236 -3.55 8.04 5.89
N ALA A 237 -4.51 8.80 5.36
CA ALA A 237 -4.32 9.76 4.27
C ALA A 237 -3.21 10.79 4.51
N LYS A 238 -3.07 11.29 5.75
CA LYS A 238 -2.06 12.31 6.07
C LYS A 238 -0.63 11.78 5.89
N ALA A 239 -0.36 10.56 6.35
CA ALA A 239 0.97 9.96 6.24
C ALA A 239 1.29 9.60 4.79
N VAL A 240 0.34 9.00 4.08
CA VAL A 240 0.47 8.70 2.66
C VAL A 240 0.70 9.97 1.85
N TRP A 241 -0.11 11.02 2.06
CA TRP A 241 0.06 12.32 1.41
C TRP A 241 1.45 12.91 1.66
N ALA A 242 1.94 12.86 2.90
CA ALA A 242 3.27 13.36 3.25
C ALA A 242 4.37 12.66 2.43
N VAL A 243 4.29 11.34 2.30
CA VAL A 243 5.22 10.54 1.47
C VAL A 243 5.10 10.92 -0.01
N THR A 244 3.88 11.10 -0.54
CA THR A 244 3.73 11.56 -1.94
C THR A 244 4.37 12.92 -2.21
N GLY A 245 4.52 13.75 -1.18
CA GLY A 245 5.14 15.07 -1.27
C GLY A 245 6.66 15.06 -1.48
N VAL A 246 7.33 13.94 -1.25
CA VAL A 246 8.80 13.78 -1.44
C VAL A 246 9.16 12.91 -2.64
N LEU A 247 8.16 12.43 -3.41
CA LEU A 247 8.38 11.67 -4.63
C LEU A 247 8.99 12.53 -5.75
N PRO A 248 9.73 11.93 -6.71
CA PRO A 248 10.33 12.66 -7.83
C PRO A 248 9.31 13.21 -8.85
N GLY A 249 8.05 12.79 -8.75
CA GLY A 249 6.96 13.25 -9.61
C GLY A 249 5.61 13.10 -8.92
N ARG A 250 4.56 13.59 -9.59
CA ARG A 250 3.20 13.53 -9.05
C ARG A 250 2.57 12.17 -9.30
N VAL A 251 1.81 11.72 -8.31
CA VAL A 251 0.92 10.54 -8.40
C VAL A 251 -0.54 10.99 -8.26
N ALA A 252 -1.47 10.21 -8.81
CA ALA A 252 -2.86 10.31 -8.38
C ALA A 252 -2.95 9.78 -6.94
N LEU A 253 -3.69 10.47 -6.07
CA LEU A 253 -3.94 10.05 -4.70
C LEU A 253 -5.44 9.92 -4.47
N GLU A 254 -5.89 8.69 -4.27
CA GLU A 254 -7.28 8.33 -3.98
C GLU A 254 -7.43 8.06 -2.48
N VAL A 255 -8.33 8.81 -1.84
CA VAL A 255 -8.63 8.69 -0.40
C VAL A 255 -10.10 8.36 -0.23
N VAL A 256 -10.40 7.30 0.51
CA VAL A 256 -11.78 6.88 0.82
C VAL A 256 -12.11 7.00 2.31
N SER A 257 -13.39 7.18 2.62
CA SER A 257 -13.89 6.98 3.99
C SER A 257 -13.85 5.50 4.39
N VAL A 258 -14.00 5.22 5.68
CA VAL A 258 -13.89 3.87 6.25
C VAL A 258 -15.05 2.92 5.89
N ASP A 259 -16.09 3.40 5.21
CA ASP A 259 -17.25 2.59 4.83
C ASP A 259 -17.04 1.83 3.51
N SER A 260 -17.68 0.66 3.40
CA SER A 260 -17.57 -0.20 2.21
C SER A 260 -18.13 0.42 0.93
N ASP A 261 -19.14 1.29 1.04
CA ASP A 261 -19.80 1.87 -0.12
C ASP A 261 -18.88 2.89 -0.80
N ALA A 262 -18.08 3.63 -0.03
CA ALA A 262 -17.01 4.46 -0.54
C ALA A 262 -15.94 3.65 -1.30
N VAL A 263 -15.55 2.48 -0.79
CA VAL A 263 -14.60 1.59 -1.49
C VAL A 263 -15.20 1.07 -2.80
N ARG A 264 -16.47 0.65 -2.81
CA ARG A 264 -17.16 0.21 -4.03
C ARG A 264 -17.37 1.34 -5.05
N SER A 265 -17.58 2.57 -4.58
CA SER A 265 -17.64 3.76 -5.43
C SER A 265 -16.28 4.06 -6.06
N LEU A 266 -15.19 4.02 -5.27
CA LEU A 266 -13.81 4.12 -5.79
C LEU A 266 -13.55 3.04 -6.83
N ARG A 267 -13.90 1.78 -6.57
CA ARG A 267 -13.76 0.66 -7.51
C ARG A 267 -14.38 0.98 -8.87
N GLY A 268 -15.63 1.45 -8.89
CA GLY A 268 -16.30 1.84 -10.13
C GLY A 268 -15.55 2.94 -10.88
N ARG A 269 -15.00 3.94 -10.17
CA ARG A 269 -14.19 5.01 -10.79
C ARG A 269 -12.87 4.50 -11.37
N LEU A 270 -12.20 3.58 -10.68
CA LEU A 270 -10.96 2.97 -11.14
C LEU A 270 -11.17 2.09 -12.39
N GLU A 271 -12.28 1.34 -12.43
CA GLU A 271 -12.66 0.52 -13.59
C GLU A 271 -13.01 1.37 -14.82
N SER A 272 -13.67 2.52 -14.60
CA SER A 272 -14.11 3.40 -15.68
C SER A 272 -13.11 4.52 -16.02
N ALA A 273 -11.93 4.53 -15.41
CA ALA A 273 -10.91 5.54 -15.67
C ALA A 273 -10.47 5.50 -17.14
N GLU A 274 -10.06 6.64 -17.70
CA GLU A 274 -9.54 6.71 -19.07
C GLU A 274 -8.28 5.85 -19.24
N GLN A 275 -7.46 5.77 -18.20
CA GLN A 275 -6.36 4.83 -18.05
C GLN A 275 -6.65 3.96 -16.81
N PRO A 276 -7.29 2.78 -16.99
CA PRO A 276 -7.55 1.85 -15.90
C PRO A 276 -6.26 1.26 -15.34
N LEU A 277 -6.28 0.91 -14.05
CA LEU A 277 -5.20 0.16 -13.44
C LEU A 277 -5.03 -1.20 -14.13
N THR A 278 -3.77 -1.63 -14.27
CA THR A 278 -3.45 -2.97 -14.77
C THR A 278 -2.95 -3.87 -13.66
N HIS A 279 -2.35 -3.29 -12.61
CA HIS A 279 -1.90 -3.97 -11.42
C HIS A 279 -2.36 -3.21 -10.17
N LEU A 280 -2.68 -3.93 -9.10
CA LEU A 280 -2.97 -3.36 -7.79
C LEU A 280 -2.12 -4.06 -6.73
N ILE A 281 -1.30 -3.29 -6.04
CA ILE A 281 -0.34 -3.77 -5.04
C ILE A 281 -0.81 -3.32 -3.66
N ALA A 282 -1.12 -4.25 -2.76
CA ALA A 282 -1.29 -3.93 -1.34
C ALA A 282 0.04 -4.09 -0.61
N ILE A 283 0.43 -3.08 0.16
CA ILE A 283 1.64 -3.10 0.99
C ILE A 283 1.21 -2.77 2.42
N GLU A 284 1.39 -3.72 3.32
CA GLU A 284 1.03 -3.58 4.74
C GLU A 284 -0.37 -3.01 4.92
N ARG A 285 -1.32 -3.62 4.20
CA ARG A 285 -2.72 -3.21 4.25
C ARG A 285 -3.57 -4.33 4.81
N CYS A 286 -4.31 -4.05 5.89
CA CYS A 286 -5.17 -5.03 6.54
C CYS A 286 -6.22 -5.63 5.60
N SER A 287 -6.44 -6.94 5.74
CA SER A 287 -7.55 -7.69 5.16
C SER A 287 -8.65 -7.88 6.21
N LEU A 288 -9.89 -8.11 5.75
CA LEU A 288 -10.90 -8.69 6.62
C LEU A 288 -10.51 -10.13 7.01
N GLY A 289 -10.78 -10.49 8.27
CA GLY A 289 -10.64 -11.83 8.80
C GLY A 289 -11.86 -12.71 8.52
N ALA A 290 -11.86 -13.91 9.10
CA ALA A 290 -12.93 -14.90 8.88
C ALA A 290 -14.31 -14.47 9.41
N ASP A 291 -14.35 -13.53 10.34
CA ASP A 291 -15.58 -12.94 10.92
C ASP A 291 -16.05 -11.68 10.17
N GLY A 292 -15.37 -11.31 9.07
CA GLY A 292 -15.69 -10.14 8.26
C GLY A 292 -15.21 -8.81 8.87
N ARG A 293 -14.28 -8.83 9.83
CA ARG A 293 -13.72 -7.64 10.48
C ARG A 293 -12.23 -7.53 10.27
N ALA A 294 -11.71 -6.30 10.25
CA ALA A 294 -10.27 -6.06 10.21
C ALA A 294 -9.69 -6.11 11.63
N HIS A 295 -8.52 -6.74 11.79
CA HIS A 295 -7.88 -6.89 13.09
C HIS A 295 -6.40 -6.52 13.08
N ARG A 296 -5.90 -6.01 14.21
CA ARG A 296 -4.46 -6.02 14.54
C ARG A 296 -4.00 -7.44 14.87
N GLU A 297 -2.69 -7.67 14.82
CA GLU A 297 -2.05 -8.95 15.21
C GLU A 297 -2.43 -9.43 16.63
N HIS A 298 -2.79 -8.51 17.52
CA HIS A 298 -3.21 -8.79 18.89
C HIS A 298 -4.71 -9.16 19.01
N GLY A 299 -5.43 -9.22 17.89
CA GLY A 299 -6.85 -9.56 17.83
C GLY A 299 -7.80 -8.39 18.09
N TRP A 300 -7.30 -7.15 18.15
CA TRP A 300 -8.14 -5.97 18.30
C TRP A 300 -8.84 -5.63 16.99
N ASP A 301 -10.16 -5.50 17.06
CA ASP A 301 -11.01 -5.03 15.95
C ASP A 301 -10.70 -3.56 15.64
N ILE A 302 -10.42 -3.30 14.36
CA ILE A 302 -10.11 -1.96 13.82
C ILE A 302 -11.06 -1.58 12.68
N SER A 303 -12.20 -2.26 12.55
CA SER A 303 -13.14 -2.06 11.42
C SER A 303 -13.68 -0.63 11.34
N ASP A 304 -13.78 0.07 12.47
CA ASP A 304 -14.20 1.48 12.53
C ASP A 304 -13.04 2.47 12.22
N ASP A 305 -11.82 1.97 12.09
CA ASP A 305 -10.59 2.75 11.91
C ASP A 305 -9.93 2.55 10.53
N THR A 306 -10.51 1.70 9.69
CA THR A 306 -9.88 1.30 8.44
C THR A 306 -10.95 1.00 7.39
N ALA A 307 -10.76 1.50 6.17
CA ALA A 307 -11.65 1.12 5.08
C ALA A 307 -11.41 -0.35 4.66
N PRO A 308 -12.45 -1.11 4.26
CA PRO A 308 -12.28 -2.47 3.70
C PRO A 308 -11.75 -2.38 2.26
N LEU A 309 -10.51 -1.92 2.09
CA LEU A 309 -9.84 -1.75 0.79
C LEU A 309 -9.56 -3.09 0.10
N ASP A 310 -9.72 -4.21 0.81
CA ASP A 310 -9.65 -5.56 0.25
C ASP A 310 -10.80 -5.82 -0.76
N TYR A 311 -11.87 -5.03 -0.74
CA TYR A 311 -12.91 -5.02 -1.79
C TYR A 311 -12.43 -4.53 -3.16
N LEU A 312 -11.20 -3.98 -3.26
CA LEU A 312 -10.52 -3.73 -4.53
C LEU A 312 -9.79 -4.96 -5.09
N PHE A 313 -9.69 -6.03 -4.30
CA PHE A 313 -9.06 -7.30 -4.67
C PHE A 313 -10.13 -8.38 -4.89
N GLU A 314 -11.06 -8.49 -3.93
CA GLU A 314 -12.15 -9.45 -3.96
C GLU A 314 -13.38 -8.90 -3.20
N ASP A 315 -14.57 -9.01 -3.79
CA ASP A 315 -15.85 -8.62 -3.19
C ASP A 315 -16.95 -9.55 -3.72
N ASP A 316 -18.06 -9.65 -3.00
CA ASP A 316 -19.12 -10.62 -3.31
C ASP A 316 -19.68 -10.41 -4.72
N GLY A 317 -19.60 -11.45 -5.56
CA GLY A 317 -20.08 -11.41 -6.94
C GLY A 317 -19.23 -10.56 -7.89
N TRP A 318 -18.05 -10.10 -7.46
CA TRP A 318 -17.13 -9.30 -8.24
C TRP A 318 -15.72 -9.92 -8.25
N SER A 319 -14.92 -9.58 -9.25
CA SER A 319 -13.50 -9.90 -9.25
C SER A 319 -12.73 -8.79 -9.92
N SER A 320 -11.55 -8.52 -9.38
CA SER A 320 -10.60 -7.58 -9.93
C SER A 320 -10.36 -7.75 -11.45
N PRO A 321 -10.39 -6.65 -12.23
CA PRO A 321 -9.93 -6.65 -13.62
C PRO A 321 -8.41 -6.43 -13.76
N TRP A 322 -7.72 -6.06 -12.67
CA TRP A 322 -6.26 -5.89 -12.61
C TRP A 322 -5.59 -7.11 -11.95
N THR A 323 -4.31 -7.33 -12.27
CA THR A 323 -3.46 -8.30 -11.57
C THR A 323 -3.22 -7.81 -10.14
N THR A 324 -3.48 -8.66 -9.16
CA THR A 324 -3.38 -8.31 -7.74
C THR A 324 -2.10 -8.86 -7.10
N ILE A 325 -1.40 -8.01 -6.35
CA ILE A 325 -0.18 -8.36 -5.63
C ILE A 325 -0.37 -7.97 -4.16
N GLY A 326 -0.23 -8.91 -3.25
CA GLY A 326 -0.22 -8.65 -1.81
C GLY A 326 1.20 -8.74 -1.25
N ILE A 327 1.58 -7.79 -0.41
CA ILE A 327 2.86 -7.75 0.31
C ILE A 327 2.56 -7.53 1.79
N GLY A 328 3.02 -8.46 2.64
CA GLY A 328 2.86 -8.36 4.08
C GLY A 328 3.87 -9.25 4.83
N ASP A 329 3.88 -9.12 6.15
CA ASP A 329 4.79 -9.85 7.04
C ASP A 329 4.08 -10.57 8.21
N GLY A 330 2.81 -10.27 8.46
CA GLY A 330 2.10 -10.64 9.69
C GLY A 330 0.99 -11.69 9.54
N GLY A 331 0.41 -11.83 8.35
CA GLY A 331 -0.64 -12.82 8.02
C GLY A 331 -2.07 -12.28 8.02
N ASN A 332 -2.28 -11.03 8.46
CA ASN A 332 -3.57 -10.33 8.48
C ASN A 332 -3.69 -9.28 7.36
N GLU A 333 -2.72 -9.22 6.46
CA GLU A 333 -2.68 -8.29 5.33
C GLU A 333 -3.33 -8.87 4.07
N ILE A 334 -3.76 -8.00 3.17
CA ILE A 334 -4.32 -8.37 1.86
C ILE A 334 -3.31 -9.22 1.09
N GLY A 335 -3.78 -10.35 0.53
CA GLY A 335 -2.96 -11.33 -0.15
C GLY A 335 -2.63 -12.55 0.72
N MET A 336 -2.55 -12.38 2.04
CA MET A 336 -2.25 -13.47 2.97
C MET A 336 -3.35 -14.53 3.04
N GLY A 337 -4.55 -14.27 2.49
CA GLY A 337 -5.60 -15.27 2.34
C GLY A 337 -5.26 -16.45 1.43
N LEU A 338 -4.14 -16.38 0.69
CA LEU A 338 -3.57 -17.52 -0.04
C LEU A 338 -2.85 -18.52 0.87
N LEU A 339 -2.39 -18.09 2.05
CA LEU A 339 -1.67 -18.96 2.96
C LEU A 339 -2.59 -20.11 3.44
N PRO A 340 -2.05 -21.33 3.57
CA PRO A 340 -2.75 -22.40 4.28
C PRO A 340 -3.09 -21.91 5.69
N ARG A 341 -4.36 -22.03 6.05
CA ARG A 341 -4.90 -21.56 7.33
C ARG A 341 -4.10 -22.09 8.52
N GLU A 342 -3.63 -23.33 8.43
CA GLU A 342 -2.85 -23.98 9.49
C GLU A 342 -1.51 -23.28 9.73
N ILE A 343 -0.87 -22.71 8.69
CA ILE A 343 0.39 -21.97 8.86
C ILE A 343 0.15 -20.72 9.70
N VAL A 344 -0.91 -19.96 9.39
CA VAL A 344 -1.21 -18.72 10.11
C VAL A 344 -1.68 -19.02 11.54
N GLU A 345 -2.56 -20.01 11.73
CA GLU A 345 -3.07 -20.38 13.05
C GLU A 345 -1.99 -20.86 14.02
N GLU A 346 -0.99 -21.59 13.53
CA GLU A 346 0.09 -22.14 14.36
C GLU A 346 1.22 -21.14 14.60
N ASP A 347 1.56 -20.31 13.60
CA ASP A 347 2.77 -19.49 13.65
C ASP A 347 2.49 -18.03 14.05
N ILE A 348 1.27 -17.53 13.86
CA ILE A 348 0.89 -16.14 14.10
C ILE A 348 0.04 -16.01 15.38
N PRO A 349 0.38 -15.08 16.29
CA PRO A 349 -0.47 -14.78 17.44
C PRO A 349 -1.90 -14.43 17.01
N ASN A 350 -2.90 -15.06 17.65
CA ASN A 350 -4.31 -14.93 17.29
C ASN A 350 -4.64 -15.35 15.83
N GLY A 351 -3.79 -16.16 15.18
CA GLY A 351 -3.91 -16.50 13.76
C GLY A 351 -5.30 -16.99 13.34
N ALA A 352 -6.00 -17.76 14.18
CA ALA A 352 -7.36 -18.23 13.89
C ALA A 352 -8.41 -17.11 13.71
N LEU A 353 -8.16 -15.96 14.35
CA LEU A 353 -9.00 -14.76 14.25
C LEU A 353 -8.47 -13.82 13.16
N VAL A 354 -7.16 -13.55 13.16
CA VAL A 354 -6.57 -12.47 12.36
C VAL A 354 -6.20 -12.89 10.95
N ALA A 355 -6.16 -14.19 10.64
CA ALA A 355 -5.82 -14.67 9.30
C ALA A 355 -6.64 -13.96 8.23
N ALA A 356 -5.94 -13.33 7.29
CA ALA A 356 -6.55 -12.65 6.17
C ALA A 356 -7.47 -13.61 5.39
N ARG A 357 -8.65 -13.12 5.02
CA ARG A 357 -9.55 -13.82 4.11
C ARG A 357 -9.17 -13.56 2.65
N THR A 358 -8.73 -12.35 2.34
CA THR A 358 -8.59 -11.89 0.97
C THR A 358 -7.24 -12.29 0.39
N GLY A 359 -7.28 -13.03 -0.72
CA GLY A 359 -6.09 -13.46 -1.47
C GLY A 359 -5.60 -12.41 -2.46
N ALA A 360 -4.66 -12.82 -3.31
CA ALA A 360 -4.15 -12.06 -4.45
C ALA A 360 -3.69 -13.03 -5.55
N ASP A 361 -3.37 -12.54 -6.75
CA ASP A 361 -2.77 -13.37 -7.80
C ASP A 361 -1.32 -13.75 -7.44
N HIS A 362 -0.61 -12.83 -6.79
CA HIS A 362 0.74 -13.03 -6.28
C HIS A 362 0.87 -12.54 -4.84
N LEU A 363 1.36 -13.40 -3.96
CA LEU A 363 1.68 -13.06 -2.57
C LEU A 363 3.19 -13.00 -2.37
N ILE A 364 3.70 -11.87 -1.90
CA ILE A 364 5.09 -11.67 -1.45
C ILE A 364 5.07 -11.62 0.07
N VAL A 365 5.84 -12.49 0.71
CA VAL A 365 6.04 -12.48 2.17
C VAL A 365 7.48 -12.04 2.45
N SER A 366 7.64 -11.06 3.31
CA SER A 366 8.94 -10.50 3.70
C SER A 366 9.03 -10.31 5.21
N GLY A 367 10.24 -10.06 5.74
CA GLY A 367 10.46 -9.84 7.18
C GLY A 367 9.91 -8.50 7.71
N VAL A 368 9.66 -7.57 6.79
CA VAL A 368 9.03 -6.25 6.93
C VAL A 368 8.36 -6.01 5.57
N ALA A 369 7.13 -5.52 5.49
CA ALA A 369 6.42 -5.42 4.21
C ALA A 369 7.08 -4.42 3.25
N ASN A 370 7.66 -3.33 3.76
CA ASN A 370 8.51 -2.43 2.98
C ASN A 370 9.62 -3.17 2.23
N TRP A 371 10.23 -4.20 2.82
CA TRP A 371 11.28 -4.97 2.15
C TRP A 371 10.74 -5.79 0.99
N GLY A 372 9.53 -6.33 1.09
CA GLY A 372 8.86 -7.01 -0.03
C GLY A 372 8.65 -6.07 -1.21
N ALA A 373 8.29 -4.81 -0.96
CA ALA A 373 8.21 -3.78 -1.98
C ALA A 373 9.57 -3.46 -2.61
N TYR A 374 10.65 -3.38 -1.81
CA TYR A 374 12.02 -3.21 -2.30
C TYR A 374 12.43 -4.38 -3.20
N GLY A 375 12.09 -5.60 -2.78
CA GLY A 375 12.31 -6.81 -3.56
C GLY A 375 11.58 -6.78 -4.89
N LEU A 376 10.32 -6.34 -4.91
CA LEU A 376 9.53 -6.24 -6.14
C LEU A 376 10.14 -5.23 -7.11
N LEU A 377 10.56 -4.06 -6.63
CA LEU A 377 11.23 -3.06 -7.46
C LEU A 377 12.54 -3.62 -8.07
N GLY A 378 13.37 -4.25 -7.23
CA GLY A 378 14.62 -4.87 -7.67
C GLY A 378 14.40 -6.02 -8.67
N ALA A 379 13.36 -6.83 -8.48
CA ALA A 379 13.02 -7.91 -9.38
C ALA A 379 12.52 -7.39 -10.74
N VAL A 380 11.68 -6.35 -10.77
CA VAL A 380 11.26 -5.71 -12.02
C VAL A 380 12.47 -5.10 -12.74
N ALA A 381 13.38 -4.44 -12.01
CA ALA A 381 14.61 -3.90 -12.59
C ALA A 381 15.51 -5.01 -13.18
N SER A 382 15.59 -6.16 -12.52
CA SER A 382 16.32 -7.33 -13.06
C SER A 382 15.72 -7.87 -14.36
N LEU A 383 14.40 -7.79 -14.54
CA LEU A 383 13.70 -8.26 -15.74
C LEU A 383 13.65 -7.21 -16.86
N ARG A 384 13.81 -5.92 -16.52
CA ARG A 384 13.81 -4.78 -17.44
C ARG A 384 15.12 -4.00 -17.33
N PRO A 385 16.25 -4.56 -17.82
CA PRO A 385 17.55 -3.88 -17.78
C PRO A 385 17.54 -2.55 -18.55
N ASP A 386 16.64 -2.39 -19.52
CA ASP A 386 16.40 -1.14 -20.24
C ASP A 386 15.78 -0.03 -19.37
N LEU A 387 14.99 -0.41 -18.35
CA LEU A 387 14.37 0.53 -17.40
C LEU A 387 15.10 0.59 -16.05
N ALA A 388 16.00 -0.34 -15.76
CA ALA A 388 16.69 -0.45 -14.47
C ALA A 388 17.35 0.88 -14.00
N PRO A 389 18.04 1.67 -14.85
CA PRO A 389 18.59 2.96 -14.43
C PRO A 389 17.54 3.96 -13.94
N CYS A 390 16.33 3.91 -14.49
CA CYS A 390 15.20 4.73 -14.06
C CYS A 390 14.56 4.16 -12.79
N LEU A 391 14.25 2.86 -12.79
CA LEU A 391 13.60 2.18 -11.66
C LEU A 391 14.39 2.31 -10.36
N LEU A 392 15.72 2.25 -10.44
CA LEU A 392 16.61 2.25 -9.27
C LEU A 392 17.20 3.63 -8.96
N LYS A 393 16.80 4.68 -9.68
CA LYS A 393 17.41 6.02 -9.57
C LYS A 393 17.36 6.60 -8.15
N HIS A 394 16.29 6.33 -7.42
CA HIS A 394 16.08 6.78 -6.03
C HIS A 394 16.23 5.65 -5.00
N PHE A 395 16.64 4.46 -5.43
CA PHE A 395 16.73 3.29 -4.57
C PHE A 395 18.04 3.30 -3.76
N HIS A 396 18.10 4.22 -2.79
CA HIS A 396 19.29 4.50 -1.98
C HIS A 396 18.94 5.10 -0.61
N ALA A 397 19.91 5.09 0.32
CA ALA A 397 19.76 5.51 1.71
C ALA A 397 19.11 6.90 1.89
N GLN A 398 19.47 7.89 1.07
CA GLN A 398 18.91 9.24 1.20
C GLN A 398 17.40 9.28 0.94
N SER A 399 16.91 8.58 -0.09
CA SER A 399 15.47 8.55 -0.39
C SER A 399 14.72 7.80 0.70
N GLU A 400 15.29 6.70 1.19
CA GLU A 400 14.74 5.93 2.31
C GLU A 400 14.57 6.77 3.58
N HIS A 401 15.59 7.58 3.89
CA HIS A 401 15.55 8.56 4.97
C HIS A 401 14.48 9.64 4.75
N ASP A 402 14.41 10.22 3.54
CA ASP A 402 13.50 11.32 3.24
C ASP A 402 12.04 10.88 3.28
N VAL A 403 11.75 9.67 2.79
CA VAL A 403 10.42 9.06 2.87
C VAL A 403 10.02 8.81 4.33
N LEU A 404 10.89 8.18 5.13
CA LEU A 404 10.58 7.95 6.55
C LEU A 404 10.42 9.28 7.30
N THR A 405 11.26 10.27 6.99
CA THR A 405 11.18 11.60 7.60
C THR A 405 9.85 12.25 7.28
N ALA A 406 9.40 12.22 6.02
CA ALA A 406 8.10 12.75 5.63
C ALA A 406 6.95 12.02 6.35
N ALA A 407 6.99 10.68 6.37
CA ALA A 407 6.00 9.85 7.04
C ALA A 407 5.88 10.19 8.54
N VAL A 408 7.00 10.28 9.27
CA VAL A 408 6.99 10.49 10.72
C VAL A 408 6.76 11.97 11.08
N THR A 409 7.51 12.89 10.47
CA THR A 409 7.52 14.30 10.92
C THR A 409 6.34 15.11 10.41
N ILE A 410 5.90 14.86 9.17
CA ILE A 410 4.76 15.54 8.55
C ILE A 410 3.52 14.66 8.68
N GLY A 411 3.66 13.40 8.31
CA GLY A 411 2.58 12.41 8.30
C GLY A 411 2.11 11.96 9.68
N GLN A 412 2.95 12.14 10.71
CA GLN A 412 2.75 11.62 12.07
C GLN A 412 2.60 10.09 12.11
N ALA A 413 3.19 9.38 11.15
CA ALA A 413 3.28 7.94 11.20
C ALA A 413 4.11 7.51 12.42
N ILE A 414 3.68 6.42 13.05
CA ILE A 414 4.28 5.89 14.27
C ILE A 414 5.01 4.59 13.96
N ASP A 415 5.95 4.22 14.83
CA ASP A 415 6.42 2.84 14.86
C ASP A 415 5.49 2.00 15.75
N ASP A 416 5.25 0.76 15.34
CA ASP A 416 4.39 -0.30 15.89
C ASP A 416 3.92 -0.11 17.35
N SER A 417 2.68 -0.54 17.63
CA SER A 417 2.12 -0.54 18.99
C SER A 417 2.15 -1.93 19.62
N ARG A 418 2.26 -1.98 20.95
CA ARG A 418 2.17 -3.21 21.72
C ARG A 418 1.00 -3.15 22.68
N VAL A 419 0.53 -4.30 23.13
CA VAL A 419 -0.52 -4.38 24.17
C VAL A 419 -0.14 -3.58 25.43
N ASP A 420 1.15 -3.50 25.76
CA ASP A 420 1.70 -2.83 26.93
C ASP A 420 2.27 -1.43 26.67
N ARG A 421 2.28 -0.97 25.42
CA ARG A 421 2.98 0.26 25.02
C ARG A 421 2.31 0.88 23.79
N LEU A 422 1.89 2.13 23.94
CA LEU A 422 1.41 2.96 22.84
C LEU A 422 2.45 3.08 21.73
N GLY A 423 2.00 3.04 20.49
CA GLY A 423 2.80 3.46 19.33
C GLY A 423 3.25 4.92 19.49
N GLN A 424 4.45 5.23 19.02
CA GLN A 424 5.07 6.55 19.18
C GLN A 424 5.69 7.01 17.87
N LEU A 425 5.78 8.33 17.69
CA LEU A 425 6.53 8.93 16.59
C LEU A 425 8.01 8.58 16.75
N GLN A 426 8.51 7.69 15.90
CA GLN A 426 9.89 7.20 15.94
C GLN A 426 10.41 7.02 14.52
N MET A 427 11.68 7.34 14.29
CA MET A 427 12.37 7.14 13.01
C MET A 427 12.81 5.68 12.86
N THR A 428 11.84 4.78 12.97
CA THR A 428 11.99 3.32 12.94
C THR A 428 10.81 2.72 12.20
N ILE A 429 11.01 1.51 11.67
CA ILE A 429 9.98 0.71 10.99
C ILE A 429 10.04 -0.68 11.63
N ASP A 430 8.91 -1.19 12.11
CA ASP A 430 8.80 -2.43 12.90
C ASP A 430 9.83 -2.57 14.02
N ARG A 431 10.15 -1.43 14.64
CA ARG A 431 11.12 -1.30 15.72
C ARG A 431 12.54 -1.67 15.31
N LEU A 432 12.85 -1.50 14.02
CA LEU A 432 14.20 -1.55 13.47
C LEU A 432 14.67 -0.12 13.14
N PRO A 433 15.95 0.19 13.39
CA PRO A 433 16.55 1.45 12.96
C PRO A 433 16.61 1.52 11.43
N LEU A 434 16.52 2.74 10.90
CA LEU A 434 16.60 3.02 9.46
C LEU A 434 17.77 2.30 8.75
N ASP A 435 18.93 2.21 9.41
CA ASP A 435 20.13 1.56 8.86
C ASP A 435 19.88 0.09 8.45
N ASP A 436 19.01 -0.64 9.16
CA ASP A 436 18.68 -2.04 8.83
C ASP A 436 17.88 -2.14 7.51
N HIS A 437 17.09 -1.11 7.18
CA HIS A 437 16.34 -1.02 5.92
C HIS A 437 17.25 -0.57 4.78
N VAL A 438 18.19 0.34 5.05
CA VAL A 438 19.23 0.75 4.09
C VAL A 438 20.10 -0.46 3.70
N GLU A 439 20.45 -1.32 4.66
CA GLU A 439 21.21 -2.55 4.37
C GLU A 439 20.48 -3.47 3.37
N ILE A 440 19.15 -3.54 3.42
CA ILE A 440 18.35 -4.29 2.42
C ILE A 440 18.51 -3.68 1.03
N ILE A 441 18.36 -2.36 0.92
CA ILE A 441 18.51 -1.63 -0.34
C ILE A 441 19.90 -1.87 -0.93
N GLU A 442 20.95 -1.76 -0.11
CA GLU A 442 22.33 -1.99 -0.52
C GLU A 442 22.56 -3.46 -0.93
N SER A 443 21.99 -4.41 -0.19
CA SER A 443 22.09 -5.85 -0.51
C SER A 443 21.44 -6.18 -1.85
N ILE A 444 20.24 -5.66 -2.11
CA ILE A 444 19.55 -5.82 -3.40
C ILE A 444 20.37 -5.17 -4.53
N THR A 445 20.87 -3.96 -4.31
CA THR A 445 21.71 -3.24 -5.28
C THR A 445 22.98 -4.02 -5.62
N ALA A 446 23.61 -4.64 -4.63
CA ALA A 446 24.79 -5.48 -4.84
C ALA A 446 24.49 -6.72 -5.69
N VAL A 447 23.34 -7.37 -5.49
CA VAL A 447 22.90 -8.52 -6.29
C VAL A 447 22.69 -8.11 -7.76
N LEU A 448 22.03 -6.97 -7.99
CA LEU A 448 21.74 -6.47 -9.34
C LEU A 448 23.03 -6.05 -10.07
N SER A 449 23.98 -5.46 -9.36
CA SER A 449 25.27 -5.02 -9.92
C SER A 449 26.19 -6.18 -10.33
N GLN A 450 26.08 -7.34 -9.66
CA GLN A 450 26.86 -8.55 -10.00
C GLN A 450 26.32 -9.29 -11.23
N SER A 451 25.10 -8.95 -11.65
CA SER A 451 24.35 -9.66 -12.69
C SER A 451 24.29 -8.89 -14.02
N SER A 452 24.80 -7.65 -14.02
CA SER A 452 24.77 -6.69 -15.14
C SER A 452 25.99 -6.78 -16.04
#